data_AF-A0A5B8FHC8-F1
#
_entry.id   AF-A0A5B8FHC8-F1
#
_cell.length_a   1.000
_cell.length_b   1.000
_cell.length_c   1.000
_cell.angle_alpha   90.00
_cell.angle_beta   90.00
_cell.angle_gamma   90.00
#
_symmetry.space_group_name_H-M   'P 1'
#
loop_
_entity.id
_entity.type
_entity.pdbx_description
1 polymer ?
#
loop_
_entity_poly.entity_id
_entity_poly.type
_entity_poly.pdbx_seq_one_letter_code
_entity_poly.pdbx_strand_id
1 'polypeptide(L)'
;MSGAGPRPAPAAAGPEGLAALAGALRAHPSIRGKRAIAAATAELGLGAASAGQPGDDAAVLPRPGGGYDLLAGEGFIPAFVADDPWFAGWCGVMVNLSDIAAMGGRAVALIDQVWAPSAEAAAPMMAGLRAAAEAYGVPVVGGHTNYAGRELSLAVSVFGRAEALISGAAARPGETLIAAVDLRGAYRPSFDNFCAALDVAPERLRADLALLPELAEAGLVRAGKDISQGGIAGTALMLAECSGAGIDIDLDALVLPGGTDPERWLRSFPSFGFLLTARPQDAAAVCARFAARDISATVIGTVTPGSAVTFRSGGAAALFWDHAATPYLGLAPKEPSHA
;
A
#
# COMPACT_ATOMS: atom_id res chain seq x y z
N MET A 1 -17.59 19.64 -13.25
CA MET A 1 -16.63 20.70 -12.85
C MET A 1 -15.28 20.29 -13.40
N SER A 2 -14.64 21.09 -14.26
CA SER A 2 -13.31 20.77 -14.78
C SER A 2 -12.31 20.84 -13.63
N GLY A 3 -12.02 19.69 -13.02
CA GLY A 3 -10.95 19.57 -12.04
C GLY A 3 -9.64 19.99 -12.71
N ALA A 4 -8.85 20.79 -12.01
CA ALA A 4 -7.49 21.07 -12.45
C ALA A 4 -6.77 19.72 -12.69
N GLY A 5 -6.00 19.63 -13.77
CA GLY A 5 -5.23 18.42 -14.07
C GLY A 5 -4.21 18.09 -12.96
N PRO A 6 -3.58 16.90 -13.01
CA PRO A 6 -2.46 16.57 -12.15
C PRO A 6 -1.42 17.68 -12.16
N ARG A 7 -0.88 18.00 -10.99
CA ARG A 7 0.11 19.08 -10.83
C ARG A 7 1.21 18.67 -9.87
N PRO A 8 2.42 19.23 -10.01
CA PRO A 8 3.43 19.13 -8.97
C PRO A 8 2.89 19.67 -7.64
N ALA A 9 3.39 19.13 -6.53
CA ALA A 9 3.15 19.69 -5.23
C ALA A 9 3.59 21.15 -5.20
N PRO A 10 2.82 22.04 -4.54
CA PRO A 10 3.36 23.35 -4.23
C PRO A 10 4.59 23.15 -3.34
N ALA A 11 5.63 23.96 -3.54
CA ALA A 11 6.73 24.01 -2.60
C ALA A 11 6.15 24.19 -1.18
N ALA A 12 6.59 23.35 -0.23
CA ALA A 12 6.10 23.45 1.13
C ALA A 12 6.47 24.81 1.73
N ALA A 13 5.70 25.21 2.73
CA ALA A 13 6.07 26.32 3.60
C ALA A 13 7.50 26.11 4.14
N GLY A 14 8.20 27.21 4.50
CA GLY A 14 9.57 27.15 5.01
C GLY A 14 9.77 26.18 6.19
N PRO A 15 10.98 26.06 6.77
CA PRO A 15 11.33 25.00 7.72
C PRO A 15 10.29 24.71 8.82
N GLU A 16 9.66 25.74 9.38
CA GLU A 16 8.59 25.62 10.38
C GLU A 16 7.33 24.92 9.86
N GLY A 17 6.91 25.22 8.63
CA GLY A 17 5.74 24.58 8.01
C GLY A 17 5.98 23.11 7.67
N LEU A 18 7.20 22.77 7.23
CA LEU A 18 7.59 21.38 6.97
C LEU A 18 7.62 20.57 8.28
N ALA A 19 8.12 21.15 9.37
CA ALA A 19 8.08 20.54 10.70
C ALA A 19 6.65 20.37 11.24
N ALA A 20 5.77 21.36 11.02
CA ALA A 20 4.37 21.27 11.38
C ALA A 20 3.64 20.14 10.63
N LEU A 21 3.86 20.02 9.32
CA LEU A 21 3.34 18.92 8.49
C LEU A 21 3.81 17.55 9.00
N ALA A 22 5.10 17.41 9.26
CA ALA A 22 5.66 16.18 9.82
C ALA A 22 5.03 15.83 11.18
N GLY A 23 4.82 16.82 12.04
CA GLY A 23 4.15 16.67 13.32
C GLY A 23 2.69 16.24 13.20
N ALA A 24 1.94 16.88 12.30
CA ALA A 24 0.53 16.56 12.04
C ALA A 24 0.36 15.13 11.54
N LEU A 25 1.12 14.73 10.51
CA LEU A 25 1.09 13.36 9.98
C LEU A 25 1.52 12.33 11.04
N ARG A 26 2.57 12.61 11.83
CA ARG A 26 3.01 11.73 12.92
C ARG A 26 1.91 11.51 13.96
N ALA A 27 1.08 12.51 14.23
CA ALA A 27 -0.03 12.42 15.18
C ALA A 27 -1.30 11.80 14.56
N HIS A 28 -1.38 11.69 13.23
CA HIS A 28 -2.61 11.31 12.54
C HIS A 28 -3.02 9.86 12.83
N PRO A 29 -4.32 9.56 13.06
CA PRO A 29 -4.79 8.21 13.35
C PRO A 29 -4.46 7.16 12.29
N SER A 30 -4.49 7.54 11.00
CA SER A 30 -4.19 6.60 9.90
C SER A 30 -2.73 6.13 9.88
N ILE A 31 -1.81 6.96 10.39
CA ILE A 31 -0.41 6.59 10.63
C ILE A 31 -0.34 5.77 11.93
N ARG A 32 -0.84 6.31 13.04
CA ARG A 32 -0.71 5.65 14.35
C ARG A 32 -1.39 4.28 14.43
N GLY A 33 -2.44 4.03 13.65
CA GLY A 33 -3.20 2.78 13.64
C GLY A 33 -2.35 1.55 13.29
N LYS A 34 -1.30 1.71 12.46
CA LYS A 34 -0.41 0.60 12.10
C LYS A 34 0.44 0.08 13.26
N ARG A 35 0.56 0.82 14.37
CA ARG A 35 1.25 0.35 15.59
C ARG A 35 0.54 -0.83 16.26
N ALA A 36 -0.75 -1.06 15.97
CA ALA A 36 -1.45 -2.25 16.42
C ALA A 36 -0.82 -3.55 15.86
N ILE A 37 -0.19 -3.48 14.69
CA ILE A 37 0.55 -4.61 14.10
C ILE A 37 1.66 -5.04 15.05
N ALA A 38 2.43 -4.10 15.62
CA ALA A 38 3.51 -4.40 16.56
C ALA A 38 3.03 -5.11 17.83
N ALA A 39 1.83 -4.77 18.33
CA ALA A 39 1.25 -5.46 19.48
C ALA A 39 0.84 -6.89 19.11
N ALA A 40 0.13 -7.06 17.99
CA ALA A 40 -0.35 -8.36 17.55
C ALA A 40 0.80 -9.32 17.21
N THR A 41 1.84 -8.84 16.51
CA THR A 41 3.01 -9.67 16.16
C THR A 41 3.79 -10.07 17.41
N ALA A 42 3.94 -9.18 18.39
CA ALA A 42 4.56 -9.50 19.67
C ALA A 42 3.78 -10.56 20.46
N GLU A 43 2.45 -10.48 20.51
CA GLU A 43 1.59 -11.48 21.16
C GLU A 43 1.69 -12.86 20.50
N LEU A 44 1.84 -12.90 19.18
CA LEU A 44 2.00 -14.14 18.41
C LEU A 44 3.46 -14.65 18.38
N GLY A 45 4.42 -13.92 18.95
CA GLY A 45 5.84 -14.26 18.89
C GLY A 45 6.42 -14.20 17.47
N LEU A 46 5.86 -13.35 16.61
CA LEU A 46 6.30 -13.16 15.23
C LEU A 46 7.36 -12.05 15.12
N GLY A 47 8.34 -12.27 14.26
CA GLY A 47 9.33 -11.26 13.88
C GLY A 47 9.68 -11.36 12.39
N ALA A 48 10.57 -10.49 11.91
CA ALA A 48 10.94 -10.43 10.49
C ALA A 48 11.49 -11.76 9.93
N ALA A 49 12.05 -12.63 10.78
CA ALA A 49 12.59 -13.94 10.42
C ALA A 49 11.57 -15.09 10.50
N SER A 50 10.33 -14.82 10.94
CA SER A 50 9.28 -15.84 11.01
C SER A 50 8.86 -16.29 9.59
N ALA A 51 8.31 -17.50 9.51
CA ALA A 51 7.74 -18.00 8.25
C ALA A 51 6.72 -17.01 7.68
N GLY A 52 6.77 -16.79 6.37
CA GLY A 52 5.95 -15.78 5.71
C GLY A 52 6.52 -14.37 5.71
N GLN A 53 7.65 -14.09 6.36
CA GLN A 53 8.28 -12.75 6.41
C GLN A 53 7.30 -11.62 6.82
N PRO A 54 6.73 -11.66 8.05
CA PRO A 54 5.84 -10.61 8.53
C PRO A 54 6.42 -9.20 8.32
N GLY A 55 5.57 -8.26 7.91
CA GLY A 55 5.93 -6.87 7.60
C GLY A 55 5.84 -6.51 6.11
N ASP A 56 5.90 -7.53 5.24
CA ASP A 56 5.62 -7.36 3.82
C ASP A 56 4.10 -7.30 3.52
N ASP A 57 3.72 -7.01 2.28
CA ASP A 57 2.30 -6.89 1.90
C ASP A 57 1.61 -8.26 1.77
N ALA A 58 2.36 -9.32 1.49
CA ALA A 58 1.87 -10.70 1.55
C ALA A 58 2.89 -11.63 2.21
N ALA A 59 2.39 -12.68 2.86
CA ALA A 59 3.23 -13.73 3.38
C ALA A 59 3.92 -14.50 2.25
N VAL A 60 5.25 -14.62 2.32
CA VAL A 60 6.07 -15.28 1.30
C VAL A 60 6.35 -16.73 1.67
N LEU A 61 5.92 -17.67 0.82
CA LEU A 61 6.16 -19.10 0.96
C LEU A 61 6.95 -19.65 -0.24
N PRO A 62 8.25 -19.96 -0.09
CA PRO A 62 9.05 -20.53 -1.18
C PRO A 62 8.50 -21.88 -1.65
N ARG A 63 8.42 -22.09 -2.96
CA ARG A 63 7.97 -23.37 -3.55
C ARG A 63 9.15 -24.31 -3.83
N PRO A 64 8.96 -25.64 -3.69
CA PRO A 64 9.88 -26.61 -4.27
C PRO A 64 9.99 -26.40 -5.78
N GLY A 65 11.20 -26.15 -6.29
CA GLY A 65 11.44 -25.92 -7.73
C GLY A 65 11.51 -24.46 -8.18
N GLY A 66 11.31 -23.49 -7.27
CA GLY A 66 11.48 -22.07 -7.56
C GLY A 66 10.19 -21.25 -7.53
N GLY A 67 10.35 -19.93 -7.40
CA GLY A 67 9.25 -19.00 -7.17
C GLY A 67 8.59 -19.16 -5.79
N TYR A 68 7.46 -18.49 -5.62
CA TYR A 68 6.83 -18.25 -4.34
C TYR A 68 5.31 -18.36 -4.45
N ASP A 69 4.70 -18.99 -3.45
CA ASP A 69 3.30 -18.83 -3.13
C ASP A 69 3.16 -17.63 -2.17
N LEU A 70 2.12 -16.82 -2.40
CA LEU A 70 1.86 -15.59 -1.66
C LEU A 70 0.48 -15.66 -1.01
N LEU A 71 0.36 -15.25 0.25
CA LEU A 71 -0.91 -15.13 0.96
C LEU A 71 -1.06 -13.75 1.60
N ALA A 72 -2.14 -13.04 1.28
CA ALA A 72 -2.50 -11.80 1.95
C ALA A 72 -3.95 -11.88 2.46
N GLY A 73 -4.30 -10.99 3.38
CA GLY A 73 -5.63 -10.92 3.94
C GLY A 73 -5.90 -9.60 4.64
N GLU A 74 -7.10 -9.08 4.44
CA GLU A 74 -7.52 -7.75 4.88
C GLU A 74 -8.87 -7.86 5.61
N GLY A 75 -8.91 -7.29 6.82
CA GLY A 75 -10.12 -7.07 7.58
C GLY A 75 -10.59 -5.63 7.42
N PHE A 76 -11.87 -5.43 7.13
CA PHE A 76 -12.37 -4.10 6.76
C PHE A 76 -12.85 -3.31 7.98
N ILE A 77 -12.59 -1.99 7.96
CA ILE A 77 -13.05 -1.06 8.99
C ILE A 77 -14.59 -1.11 9.03
N PRO A 78 -15.23 -1.45 10.17
CA PRO A 78 -16.68 -1.61 10.22
C PRO A 78 -17.47 -0.37 9.77
N ALA A 79 -16.98 0.82 10.13
CA ALA A 79 -17.59 2.08 9.69
C ALA A 79 -17.54 2.27 8.17
N PHE A 80 -16.47 1.81 7.50
CA PHE A 80 -16.38 1.87 6.04
C PHE A 80 -17.34 0.88 5.37
N VAL A 81 -17.44 -0.34 5.91
CA VAL A 81 -18.39 -1.36 5.42
C VAL A 81 -19.84 -0.89 5.56
N ALA A 82 -20.16 -0.19 6.65
CA ALA A 82 -21.49 0.35 6.88
C ALA A 82 -21.81 1.57 5.98
N ASP A 83 -20.84 2.44 5.74
CA ASP A 83 -21.01 3.67 4.94
C ASP A 83 -21.17 3.37 3.44
N ASP A 84 -20.37 2.45 2.90
CA ASP A 84 -20.36 2.14 1.48
C ASP A 84 -20.16 0.63 1.24
N PRO A 85 -21.18 -0.20 1.53
CA PRO A 85 -21.03 -1.66 1.54
C PRO A 85 -20.65 -2.22 0.17
N TRP A 86 -21.20 -1.68 -0.92
CA TRP A 86 -20.84 -2.13 -2.26
C TRP A 86 -19.37 -1.84 -2.56
N PHE A 87 -18.89 -0.64 -2.26
CA PHE A 87 -17.48 -0.32 -2.49
C PHE A 87 -16.55 -1.06 -1.53
N ALA A 88 -16.97 -1.33 -0.29
CA ALA A 88 -16.23 -2.19 0.62
C ALA A 88 -16.07 -3.61 0.05
N GLY A 89 -17.12 -4.18 -0.55
CA GLY A 89 -17.04 -5.44 -1.28
C GLY A 89 -16.06 -5.37 -2.45
N TRP A 90 -16.12 -4.31 -3.26
CA TRP A 90 -15.17 -4.09 -4.37
C TRP A 90 -13.72 -4.02 -3.88
N CYS A 91 -13.48 -3.22 -2.83
CA CYS A 91 -12.18 -3.09 -2.20
C CYS A 91 -11.70 -4.42 -1.62
N GLY A 92 -12.59 -5.28 -1.11
CA GLY A 92 -12.26 -6.63 -0.64
C GLY A 92 -11.42 -7.42 -1.63
N VAL A 93 -11.75 -7.33 -2.92
CA VAL A 93 -10.94 -7.90 -3.99
C VAL A 93 -9.73 -7.02 -4.27
N MET A 94 -9.98 -5.75 -4.64
CA MET A 94 -8.96 -4.86 -5.19
C MET A 94 -7.72 -4.69 -4.31
N VAL A 95 -7.88 -4.48 -3.01
CA VAL A 95 -6.73 -4.24 -2.10
C VAL A 95 -5.87 -5.49 -1.92
N ASN A 96 -6.52 -6.65 -1.77
CA ASN A 96 -5.83 -7.94 -1.71
C ASN A 96 -5.06 -8.23 -3.02
N LEU A 97 -5.63 -7.89 -4.17
CA LEU A 97 -4.92 -8.04 -5.45
C LEU A 97 -3.71 -7.10 -5.54
N SER A 98 -3.82 -5.88 -5.02
CA SER A 98 -2.70 -4.95 -4.92
C SER A 98 -1.59 -5.47 -4.01
N ASP A 99 -1.89 -6.09 -2.87
CA ASP A 99 -0.88 -6.73 -2.01
C ASP A 99 -0.07 -7.78 -2.77
N ILE A 100 -0.76 -8.66 -3.51
CA ILE A 100 -0.09 -9.69 -4.32
C ILE A 100 0.76 -9.07 -5.43
N ALA A 101 0.26 -8.03 -6.09
CA ALA A 101 0.99 -7.35 -7.16
C ALA A 101 2.20 -6.59 -6.62
N ALA A 102 2.07 -5.91 -5.48
CA ALA A 102 3.15 -5.21 -4.79
C ALA A 102 4.31 -6.15 -4.44
N MET A 103 4.03 -7.45 -4.29
CA MET A 103 5.02 -8.50 -4.07
C MET A 103 5.65 -9.06 -5.36
N GLY A 104 5.33 -8.51 -6.53
CA GLY A 104 5.74 -9.04 -7.83
C GLY A 104 4.93 -10.28 -8.25
N GLY A 105 3.76 -10.48 -7.65
CA GLY A 105 2.92 -11.65 -7.86
C GLY A 105 1.74 -11.44 -8.80
N ARG A 106 1.11 -12.56 -9.15
CA ARG A 106 -0.18 -12.63 -9.83
C ARG A 106 -1.16 -13.39 -8.95
N ALA A 107 -2.31 -12.79 -8.66
CA ALA A 107 -3.33 -13.42 -7.86
C ALA A 107 -3.99 -14.60 -8.60
N VAL A 108 -4.41 -15.61 -7.83
CA VAL A 108 -4.96 -16.86 -8.34
C VAL A 108 -6.38 -17.07 -7.85
N ALA A 109 -6.64 -16.85 -6.57
CA ALA A 109 -7.95 -17.10 -5.97
C ALA A 109 -8.16 -16.29 -4.70
N LEU A 110 -9.42 -15.98 -4.40
CA LEU A 110 -9.85 -15.25 -3.21
C LEU A 110 -10.76 -16.13 -2.35
N ILE A 111 -10.75 -15.89 -1.04
CA ILE A 111 -11.79 -16.35 -0.12
C ILE A 111 -12.34 -15.17 0.67
N ASP A 112 -13.64 -15.17 0.94
CA ASP A 112 -14.29 -14.14 1.75
C ASP A 112 -14.74 -14.68 3.12
N GLN A 113 -14.84 -13.79 4.10
CA GLN A 113 -15.47 -14.06 5.38
C GLN A 113 -16.47 -12.94 5.68
N VAL A 114 -17.74 -13.30 5.81
CA VAL A 114 -18.86 -12.37 5.89
C VAL A 114 -19.73 -12.69 7.10
N TRP A 115 -19.91 -11.71 7.96
CA TRP A 115 -21.00 -11.70 8.94
C TRP A 115 -21.96 -10.58 8.59
N ALA A 116 -23.25 -10.85 8.67
CA ALA A 116 -24.27 -9.83 8.48
C ALA A 116 -25.53 -10.13 9.29
N PRO A 117 -26.38 -9.11 9.58
CA PRO A 117 -27.68 -9.31 10.23
C PRO A 117 -28.67 -10.13 9.40
N SER A 118 -28.53 -10.09 8.08
CA SER A 118 -29.34 -10.86 7.15
C SER A 118 -28.66 -10.92 5.77
N ALA A 119 -29.18 -11.76 4.87
CA ALA A 119 -28.71 -11.83 3.49
C ALA A 119 -28.96 -10.50 2.75
N GLU A 120 -30.09 -9.84 3.01
CA GLU A 120 -30.46 -8.55 2.42
C GLU A 120 -29.48 -7.45 2.82
N ALA A 121 -29.03 -7.45 4.09
CA ALA A 121 -28.03 -6.50 4.56
C ALA A 121 -26.67 -6.71 3.89
N ALA A 122 -26.29 -7.96 3.59
CA ALA A 122 -25.04 -8.29 2.92
C ALA A 122 -25.07 -8.05 1.39
N ALA A 123 -26.26 -8.04 0.78
CA ALA A 123 -26.41 -8.10 -0.67
C ALA A 123 -25.62 -7.02 -1.45
N PRO A 124 -25.60 -5.73 -1.05
CA PRO A 124 -24.81 -4.72 -1.76
C PRO A 124 -23.30 -5.03 -1.72
N MET A 125 -22.79 -5.47 -0.57
CA MET A 125 -21.40 -5.83 -0.39
C MET A 125 -21.00 -7.05 -1.22
N MET A 126 -21.84 -8.10 -1.20
CA MET A 126 -21.62 -9.29 -2.02
C MET A 126 -21.64 -8.94 -3.52
N ALA A 127 -22.50 -8.01 -3.95
CA ALA A 127 -22.54 -7.54 -5.33
C ALA A 127 -21.25 -6.79 -5.72
N GLY A 128 -20.68 -5.98 -4.82
CA GLY A 128 -19.40 -5.31 -5.04
C GLY A 128 -18.22 -6.27 -5.13
N LEU A 129 -18.16 -7.25 -4.22
CA LEU A 129 -17.17 -8.33 -4.23
C LEU A 129 -17.20 -9.10 -5.56
N ARG A 130 -18.40 -9.50 -5.99
CA ARG A 130 -18.61 -10.18 -7.27
C ARG A 130 -18.18 -9.31 -8.45
N ALA A 131 -18.58 -8.05 -8.49
CA ALA A 131 -18.26 -7.15 -9.60
C ALA A 131 -16.73 -6.95 -9.74
N ALA A 132 -16.02 -6.79 -8.63
CA ALA A 132 -14.56 -6.68 -8.65
C ALA A 132 -13.89 -7.99 -9.06
N ALA A 133 -14.34 -9.13 -8.54
CA ALA A 133 -13.82 -10.45 -8.94
C ALA A 133 -13.96 -10.69 -10.45
N GLU A 134 -15.11 -10.34 -11.03
CA GLU A 134 -15.34 -10.39 -12.47
C GLU A 134 -14.43 -9.39 -13.24
N ALA A 135 -14.33 -8.15 -12.77
CA ALA A 135 -13.50 -7.12 -13.40
C ALA A 135 -12.00 -7.50 -13.42
N TYR A 136 -11.46 -7.98 -12.30
CA TYR A 136 -10.06 -8.39 -12.21
C TYR A 136 -9.80 -9.81 -12.74
N GLY A 137 -10.84 -10.61 -12.96
CA GLY A 137 -10.70 -11.97 -13.48
C GLY A 137 -10.08 -12.94 -12.46
N VAL A 138 -10.23 -12.66 -11.16
CA VAL A 138 -9.75 -13.51 -10.07
C VAL A 138 -10.96 -14.05 -9.31
N PRO A 139 -11.20 -15.37 -9.30
CA PRO A 139 -12.41 -15.94 -8.73
C PRO A 139 -12.37 -15.93 -7.20
N VAL A 140 -13.54 -15.70 -6.60
CA VAL A 140 -13.82 -16.08 -5.20
C VAL A 140 -14.13 -17.58 -5.20
N VAL A 141 -13.32 -18.39 -4.53
CA VAL A 141 -13.35 -19.87 -4.61
C VAL A 141 -13.91 -20.54 -3.36
N GLY A 142 -14.29 -19.76 -2.35
CA GLY A 142 -14.82 -20.26 -1.10
C GLY A 142 -14.82 -19.16 -0.04
N GLY A 143 -15.22 -19.52 1.19
CA GLY A 143 -15.32 -18.54 2.26
C GLY A 143 -16.11 -19.05 3.45
N HIS A 144 -16.44 -18.13 4.35
CA HIS A 144 -17.32 -18.39 5.49
C HIS A 144 -18.38 -17.29 5.60
N THR A 145 -19.66 -17.67 5.65
CA THR A 145 -20.76 -16.71 5.67
C THR A 145 -21.74 -17.01 6.81
N ASN A 146 -22.09 -15.98 7.56
CA ASN A 146 -23.11 -16.03 8.61
C ASN A 146 -24.08 -14.83 8.50
N TYR A 147 -25.35 -15.11 8.19
CA TYR A 147 -26.43 -14.12 8.08
C TYR A 147 -27.30 -14.01 9.34
N ALA A 148 -26.73 -14.33 10.50
CA ALA A 148 -27.32 -14.12 11.82
C ALA A 148 -26.35 -13.37 12.75
N GLY A 149 -25.43 -12.59 12.17
CA GLY A 149 -24.52 -11.71 12.88
C GLY A 149 -25.21 -10.46 13.42
N ARG A 150 -24.53 -9.68 14.27
CA ARG A 150 -25.07 -8.42 14.78
C ARG A 150 -24.87 -7.25 13.81
N GLU A 151 -23.79 -7.28 13.05
CA GLU A 151 -23.31 -6.17 12.22
C GLU A 151 -22.79 -6.73 10.89
N LEU A 152 -22.73 -5.87 9.87
CA LEU A 152 -22.14 -6.22 8.58
C LEU A 152 -20.61 -6.08 8.68
N SER A 153 -19.89 -7.17 8.46
CA SER A 153 -18.43 -7.20 8.44
C SER A 153 -17.89 -8.05 7.29
N LEU A 154 -16.70 -7.68 6.86
CA LEU A 154 -15.99 -8.29 5.74
C LEU A 154 -14.52 -8.50 6.10
N ALA A 155 -14.04 -9.69 5.81
CA ALA A 155 -12.63 -9.93 5.57
C ALA A 155 -12.48 -10.69 4.26
N VAL A 156 -11.38 -10.45 3.54
CA VAL A 156 -11.06 -11.16 2.30
C VAL A 156 -9.60 -11.57 2.37
N SER A 157 -9.28 -12.76 1.89
CA SER A 157 -7.92 -13.25 1.74
C SER A 157 -7.67 -13.70 0.32
N VAL A 158 -6.43 -13.61 -0.11
CA VAL A 158 -6.00 -13.95 -1.46
C VAL A 158 -4.81 -14.88 -1.44
N PHE A 159 -4.82 -15.79 -2.40
CA PHE A 159 -3.69 -16.61 -2.78
C PHE A 159 -3.15 -16.13 -4.14
N GLY A 160 -1.83 -15.95 -4.22
CA GLY A 160 -1.13 -15.55 -5.43
C GLY A 160 0.20 -16.28 -5.61
N ARG A 161 0.87 -16.01 -6.73
CA ARG A 161 2.18 -16.59 -7.05
C ARG A 161 3.12 -15.56 -7.65
N ALA A 162 4.40 -15.64 -7.31
CA ALA A 162 5.45 -14.81 -7.86
C ALA A 162 6.64 -15.67 -8.32
N GLU A 163 7.25 -15.30 -9.44
CA GLU A 163 8.52 -15.89 -9.89
C GLU A 163 9.72 -15.05 -9.40
N ALA A 164 9.52 -13.74 -9.27
CA ALA A 164 10.47 -12.79 -8.69
C ALA A 164 9.74 -11.90 -7.67
N LEU A 165 10.36 -11.67 -6.51
CA LEU A 165 9.77 -10.87 -5.45
C LEU A 165 10.15 -9.40 -5.58
N ILE A 166 9.16 -8.55 -5.29
CA ILE A 166 9.36 -7.20 -4.78
C ILE A 166 9.09 -7.31 -3.28
N SER A 167 10.08 -7.01 -2.44
CA SER A 167 9.93 -7.16 -0.98
C SER A 167 10.14 -5.84 -0.27
N GLY A 168 9.29 -5.54 0.72
CA GLY A 168 9.43 -4.40 1.62
C GLY A 168 10.71 -4.42 2.46
N ALA A 169 11.45 -5.54 2.50
CA ALA A 169 12.73 -5.68 3.21
C ALA A 169 13.97 -5.55 2.29
N ALA A 170 13.78 -5.33 0.99
CA ALA A 170 14.86 -5.39 0.02
C ALA A 170 15.42 -4.01 -0.39
N ALA A 171 14.92 -2.90 0.17
CA ALA A 171 15.36 -1.56 -0.20
C ALA A 171 16.79 -1.31 0.27
N ARG A 172 17.59 -0.63 -0.56
CA ARG A 172 19.01 -0.40 -0.25
C ARG A 172 19.37 1.09 -0.29
N PRO A 173 20.19 1.57 0.66
CA PRO A 173 20.73 2.93 0.60
C PRO A 173 21.35 3.25 -0.77
N GLY A 174 21.01 4.42 -1.30
CA GLY A 174 21.41 4.90 -2.63
C GLY A 174 20.42 4.58 -3.75
N GLU A 175 19.40 3.76 -3.51
CA GLU A 175 18.29 3.56 -4.46
C GLU A 175 17.33 4.75 -4.45
N THR A 176 16.70 5.00 -5.59
CA THR A 176 15.65 6.02 -5.72
C THR A 176 14.33 5.48 -5.19
N LEU A 177 13.56 6.32 -4.50
CA LEU A 177 12.17 6.06 -4.16
C LEU A 177 11.27 6.58 -5.28
N ILE A 178 10.41 5.73 -5.81
CA ILE A 178 9.44 6.05 -6.86
C ILE A 178 8.03 5.89 -6.29
N ALA A 179 7.18 6.91 -6.49
CA ALA A 179 5.74 6.77 -6.27
C ALA A 179 5.05 6.59 -7.62
N ALA A 180 4.40 5.44 -7.80
CA ALA A 180 3.57 5.13 -8.95
C ALA A 180 2.10 5.16 -8.51
N VAL A 181 1.28 6.07 -9.04
CA VAL A 181 -0.12 6.25 -8.66
C VAL A 181 -0.97 6.52 -9.89
N ASP A 182 -2.14 5.89 -9.96
CA ASP A 182 -3.13 6.23 -10.98
C ASP A 182 -3.91 7.48 -10.59
N LEU A 183 -3.60 8.61 -11.24
CA LEU A 183 -4.19 9.93 -10.95
C LEU A 183 -5.48 10.21 -11.74
N ARG A 184 -5.99 9.24 -12.51
CA ARG A 184 -7.24 9.39 -13.29
C ARG A 184 -8.49 9.29 -12.42
N GLY A 185 -8.33 8.87 -11.17
CA GLY A 185 -9.40 8.69 -10.20
C GLY A 185 -9.92 9.97 -9.55
N ALA A 186 -10.76 9.77 -8.54
CA ALA A 186 -11.29 10.82 -7.69
C ALA A 186 -11.48 10.32 -6.25
N TYR A 187 -11.58 11.24 -5.29
CA TYR A 187 -11.91 10.85 -3.92
C TYR A 187 -13.32 10.29 -3.82
N ARG A 188 -13.45 9.17 -3.12
CA ARG A 188 -14.73 8.67 -2.61
C ARG A 188 -15.13 9.47 -1.36
N PRO A 189 -16.44 9.62 -1.06
CA PRO A 189 -16.89 10.28 0.17
C PRO A 189 -16.36 9.61 1.46
N SER A 190 -16.48 10.33 2.58
CA SER A 190 -16.28 9.86 3.97
C SER A 190 -14.87 9.44 4.39
N PHE A 191 -13.98 9.06 3.45
CA PHE A 191 -12.61 8.61 3.73
C PHE A 191 -11.61 9.22 2.74
N ASP A 192 -10.31 9.08 3.03
CA ASP A 192 -9.23 9.52 2.12
C ASP A 192 -8.91 8.48 1.03
N ASN A 193 -9.95 7.83 0.51
CA ASN A 193 -9.84 6.83 -0.55
C ASN A 193 -9.88 7.53 -1.92
N PHE A 194 -8.77 7.51 -2.65
CA PHE A 194 -8.65 8.01 -4.02
C PHE A 194 -8.87 6.86 -5.00
N CYS A 195 -10.05 6.80 -5.61
CA CYS A 195 -10.47 5.67 -6.44
C CYS A 195 -10.31 5.96 -7.93
N ALA A 196 -9.46 5.21 -8.59
CA ALA A 196 -9.26 5.15 -10.03
C ALA A 196 -9.66 3.78 -10.64
N ALA A 197 -10.26 2.90 -9.85
CA ALA A 197 -10.57 1.53 -10.27
C ALA A 197 -12.01 1.32 -10.78
N LEU A 198 -12.93 2.25 -10.48
CA LEU A 198 -14.33 2.17 -10.91
C LEU A 198 -14.51 2.79 -12.30
N ASP A 199 -15.49 2.28 -13.05
CA ASP A 199 -15.81 2.70 -14.42
C ASP A 199 -14.64 2.56 -15.41
N VAL A 200 -13.67 1.69 -15.08
CA VAL A 200 -12.53 1.33 -15.92
C VAL A 200 -12.79 -0.03 -16.58
N ALA A 201 -12.38 -0.17 -17.85
CA ALA A 201 -12.48 -1.45 -18.55
C ALA A 201 -11.71 -2.57 -17.80
N PRO A 202 -12.29 -3.76 -17.60
CA PRO A 202 -11.64 -4.90 -16.93
C PRO A 202 -10.23 -5.21 -17.45
N GLU A 203 -10.03 -5.20 -18.77
CA GLU A 203 -8.75 -5.49 -19.41
C GLU A 203 -7.68 -4.45 -19.02
N ARG A 204 -8.11 -3.20 -18.83
CA ARG A 204 -7.24 -2.10 -18.44
C ARG A 204 -6.77 -2.27 -17.00
N LEU A 205 -7.67 -2.61 -16.08
CA LEU A 205 -7.34 -2.88 -14.67
C LEU A 205 -6.32 -4.02 -14.54
N ARG A 206 -6.59 -5.15 -15.20
CA ARG A 206 -5.70 -6.33 -15.18
C ARG A 206 -4.31 -6.02 -15.72
N ALA A 207 -4.24 -5.29 -16.83
CA ALA A 207 -2.98 -4.96 -17.45
C ALA A 207 -2.23 -3.82 -16.74
N ASP A 208 -2.91 -2.95 -15.97
CA ASP A 208 -2.25 -1.99 -15.08
C ASP A 208 -1.58 -2.72 -13.92
N LEU A 209 -2.28 -3.68 -13.31
CA LEU A 209 -1.76 -4.46 -12.19
C LEU A 209 -0.61 -5.39 -12.60
N ALA A 210 -0.64 -5.90 -13.84
CA ALA A 210 0.42 -6.75 -14.40
C ALA A 210 1.79 -6.06 -14.52
N LEU A 211 1.85 -4.72 -14.46
CA LEU A 211 3.13 -4.00 -14.49
C LEU A 211 4.07 -4.43 -13.36
N LEU A 212 3.55 -4.69 -12.16
CA LEU A 212 4.38 -4.98 -10.99
C LEU A 212 5.13 -6.32 -11.12
N PRO A 213 4.48 -7.47 -11.41
CA PRO A 213 5.20 -8.71 -11.67
C PRO A 213 6.13 -8.61 -12.88
N GLU A 214 5.76 -7.87 -13.93
CA GLU A 214 6.65 -7.66 -15.10
C GLU A 214 7.92 -6.88 -14.73
N LEU A 215 7.82 -5.86 -13.88
CA LEU A 215 8.97 -5.10 -13.37
C LEU A 215 9.90 -5.97 -12.50
N ALA A 216 9.31 -6.84 -11.68
CA ALA A 216 10.04 -7.79 -10.83
C ALA A 216 10.81 -8.80 -11.69
N GLU A 217 10.13 -9.43 -12.66
CA GLU A 217 10.69 -10.45 -13.55
C GLU A 217 11.75 -9.87 -14.49
N ALA A 218 11.62 -8.60 -14.89
CA ALA A 218 12.65 -7.88 -15.63
C ALA A 218 13.86 -7.48 -14.76
N GLY A 219 13.80 -7.68 -13.44
CA GLY A 219 14.85 -7.32 -12.48
C GLY A 219 15.05 -5.82 -12.30
N LEU A 220 14.06 -5.00 -12.67
CA LEU A 220 14.09 -3.54 -12.57
C LEU A 220 13.73 -3.05 -11.17
N VAL A 221 12.87 -3.79 -10.46
CA VAL A 221 12.41 -3.47 -9.11
C VAL A 221 12.58 -4.70 -8.23
N ARG A 222 13.10 -4.49 -7.01
CA ARG A 222 13.30 -5.56 -6.01
C ARG A 222 12.69 -5.23 -4.66
N ALA A 223 12.43 -3.95 -4.39
CA ALA A 223 11.78 -3.53 -3.16
C ALA A 223 10.64 -2.56 -3.45
N GLY A 224 9.64 -2.62 -2.61
CA GLY A 224 8.47 -1.78 -2.73
C GLY A 224 7.34 -2.23 -1.82
N LYS A 225 6.29 -1.43 -1.77
CA LYS A 225 5.06 -1.71 -1.01
C LYS A 225 3.83 -1.05 -1.67
N ASP A 226 2.65 -1.60 -1.44
CA ASP A 226 1.37 -0.94 -1.69
C ASP A 226 1.18 0.29 -0.76
N ILE A 227 0.64 1.37 -1.31
CA ILE A 227 0.24 2.55 -0.56
C ILE A 227 -1.10 2.28 0.15
N SER A 228 -1.01 1.78 1.39
CA SER A 228 -2.18 1.50 2.25
C SER A 228 -2.75 2.76 2.95
N GLN A 229 -3.64 2.59 3.94
CA GLN A 229 -4.29 3.67 4.70
C GLN A 229 -3.32 4.68 5.38
N GLY A 230 -2.05 4.33 5.55
CA GLY A 230 -1.02 5.27 6.00
C GLY A 230 -0.59 6.30 4.93
N GLY A 231 -1.07 6.14 3.70
CA GLY A 231 -0.64 6.89 2.52
C GLY A 231 0.86 6.76 2.26
N ILE A 232 1.37 7.66 1.42
CA ILE A 232 2.79 7.71 1.04
C ILE A 232 3.68 7.79 2.28
N ALA A 233 3.33 8.64 3.26
CA ALA A 233 4.14 8.83 4.45
C ALA A 233 4.24 7.56 5.32
N GLY A 234 3.10 6.92 5.59
CA GLY A 234 3.04 5.71 6.40
C GLY A 234 3.65 4.50 5.70
N THR A 235 3.41 4.33 4.41
CA THR A 235 4.00 3.23 3.63
C THR A 235 5.52 3.39 3.50
N ALA A 236 6.03 4.61 3.29
CA ALA A 236 7.46 4.85 3.28
C ALA A 236 8.11 4.49 4.62
N LEU A 237 7.44 4.78 5.74
CA LEU A 237 7.90 4.35 7.07
C LEU A 237 7.92 2.83 7.22
N MET A 238 6.91 2.11 6.73
CA MET A 238 6.93 0.65 6.74
C MET A 238 8.08 0.09 5.91
N LEU A 239 8.26 0.60 4.68
CA LEU A 239 9.36 0.20 3.80
C LEU A 239 10.74 0.47 4.43
N ALA A 240 10.91 1.63 5.05
CA ALA A 240 12.13 2.02 5.75
C ALA A 240 12.46 1.06 6.91
N GLU A 241 11.49 0.77 7.79
CA GLU A 241 11.68 -0.11 8.93
C GLU A 241 11.94 -1.56 8.50
N CYS A 242 11.14 -2.10 7.57
CA CYS A 242 11.30 -3.46 7.06
C CYS A 242 12.68 -3.67 6.40
N SER A 243 13.21 -2.65 5.73
CA SER A 243 14.54 -2.70 5.09
C SER A 243 15.69 -2.29 6.01
N GLY A 244 15.42 -1.85 7.24
CA GLY A 244 16.46 -1.35 8.16
C GLY A 244 17.21 -0.13 7.61
N ALA A 245 16.51 0.73 6.86
CA ALA A 245 17.07 1.89 6.17
C ALA A 245 16.31 3.19 6.52
N GLY A 246 16.89 4.33 6.17
CA GLY A 246 16.23 5.64 6.16
C GLY A 246 15.64 5.93 4.78
N ILE A 247 14.76 6.92 4.71
CA ILE A 247 14.18 7.41 3.45
C ILE A 247 14.04 8.93 3.51
N ASP A 248 14.63 9.61 2.53
CA ASP A 248 14.37 11.03 2.28
C ASP A 248 13.29 11.16 1.20
N ILE A 249 12.17 11.80 1.53
CA ILE A 249 11.06 12.07 0.61
C ILE A 249 11.09 13.56 0.21
N ASP A 250 11.28 13.82 -1.07
CA ASP A 250 11.14 15.13 -1.68
C ASP A 250 9.66 15.43 -1.97
N LEU A 251 9.09 16.32 -1.16
CA LEU A 251 7.69 16.70 -1.31
C LEU A 251 7.46 17.55 -2.57
N ASP A 252 8.47 18.25 -3.08
CA ASP A 252 8.35 19.10 -4.27
C ASP A 252 8.23 18.25 -5.55
N ALA A 253 8.73 17.01 -5.50
CA ALA A 253 8.65 16.04 -6.58
C ALA A 253 7.31 15.28 -6.65
N LEU A 254 6.45 15.39 -5.62
CA LEU A 254 5.16 14.71 -5.61
C LEU A 254 4.24 15.26 -6.72
N VAL A 255 3.50 14.37 -7.37
CA VAL A 255 2.42 14.72 -8.30
C VAL A 255 1.09 14.45 -7.60
N LEU A 256 0.23 15.46 -7.56
CA LEU A 256 -1.06 15.39 -6.86
C LEU A 256 -2.22 15.54 -7.84
N PRO A 257 -3.38 14.92 -7.55
CA PRO A 257 -4.62 15.27 -8.22
C PRO A 257 -4.92 16.76 -8.00
N GLY A 258 -5.41 17.46 -9.02
CA GLY A 258 -5.66 18.89 -8.92
C GLY A 258 -6.66 19.25 -7.82
N GLY A 259 -6.43 20.39 -7.16
CA GLY A 259 -7.24 20.83 -6.02
C GLY A 259 -7.04 20.04 -4.71
N THR A 260 -6.15 19.05 -4.68
CA THR A 260 -5.86 18.27 -3.47
C THR A 260 -4.87 19.01 -2.58
N ASP A 261 -5.15 18.98 -1.27
CA ASP A 261 -4.25 19.45 -0.22
C ASP A 261 -3.06 18.47 -0.04
N PRO A 262 -1.81 18.94 0.04
CA PRO A 262 -0.65 18.07 0.18
C PRO A 262 -0.63 17.19 1.43
N GLU A 263 -1.08 17.70 2.58
CA GLU A 263 -1.15 16.92 3.82
C GLU A 263 -2.15 15.77 3.66
N ARG A 264 -3.32 16.05 3.07
CA ARG A 264 -4.30 15.01 2.73
C ARG A 264 -3.71 13.96 1.79
N TRP A 265 -3.02 14.37 0.73
CA TRP A 265 -2.47 13.44 -0.25
C TRP A 265 -1.44 12.49 0.35
N LEU A 266 -0.57 12.98 1.23
CA LEU A 266 0.45 12.17 1.91
C LEU A 266 -0.12 11.04 2.79
N ARG A 267 -1.39 11.15 3.20
CA ARG A 267 -2.11 10.15 3.99
C ARG A 267 -3.27 9.48 3.24
N SER A 268 -3.40 9.71 1.94
CA SER A 268 -4.48 9.15 1.12
C SER A 268 -4.20 7.72 0.69
N PHE A 269 -5.26 6.94 0.55
CA PHE A 269 -5.24 5.57 0.03
C PHE A 269 -5.65 5.56 -1.44
N PRO A 270 -4.72 5.43 -2.39
CA PRO A 270 -5.04 5.26 -3.81
C PRO A 270 -5.46 3.82 -4.11
N SER A 271 -6.49 3.63 -4.94
CA SER A 271 -6.89 2.28 -5.40
C SER A 271 -5.85 1.58 -6.27
N PHE A 272 -4.89 2.35 -6.80
CA PHE A 272 -3.69 1.88 -7.48
C PHE A 272 -2.55 2.82 -7.08
N GLY A 273 -1.71 2.40 -6.15
CA GLY A 273 -0.56 3.19 -5.73
C GLY A 273 0.53 2.36 -5.09
N PHE A 274 1.77 2.56 -5.50
CA PHE A 274 2.91 1.78 -5.02
C PHE A 274 4.10 2.69 -4.74
N LEU A 275 4.83 2.40 -3.67
CA LEU A 275 6.17 2.91 -3.45
C LEU A 275 7.16 1.83 -3.87
N LEU A 276 8.02 2.13 -4.83
CA LEU A 276 9.01 1.19 -5.36
C LEU A 276 10.41 1.76 -5.18
N THR A 277 11.40 0.91 -4.95
CA THR A 277 12.81 1.29 -5.04
C THR A 277 13.44 0.73 -6.29
N ALA A 278 14.31 1.53 -6.90
CA ALA A 278 15.06 1.15 -8.07
C ALA A 278 16.48 1.69 -7.99
N ARG A 279 17.41 1.02 -8.68
CA ARG A 279 18.74 1.60 -8.90
C ARG A 279 18.57 2.90 -9.70
N PRO A 280 19.35 3.96 -9.43
CA PRO A 280 19.20 5.24 -10.11
C PRO A 280 19.19 5.13 -11.66
N GLN A 281 20.01 4.25 -12.22
CA GLN A 281 20.06 4.02 -13.67
C GLN A 281 18.80 3.35 -14.26
N ASP A 282 18.02 2.63 -13.44
CA ASP A 282 16.81 1.92 -13.87
C ASP A 282 15.53 2.74 -13.66
N ALA A 283 15.58 3.79 -12.83
CA ALA A 283 14.42 4.58 -12.44
C ALA A 283 13.62 5.11 -13.65
N ALA A 284 14.32 5.62 -14.67
CA ALA A 284 13.67 6.09 -15.90
C ALA A 284 12.94 4.97 -16.66
N ALA A 285 13.50 3.76 -16.69
CA ALA A 285 12.87 2.61 -17.33
C ALA A 285 11.62 2.14 -16.56
N VAL A 286 11.67 2.16 -15.22
CA VAL A 286 10.52 1.87 -14.36
C VAL A 286 9.41 2.89 -14.60
N CYS A 287 9.70 4.20 -14.50
CA CYS A 287 8.71 5.24 -14.74
C CYS A 287 8.10 5.18 -16.14
N ALA A 288 8.89 4.85 -17.17
CA ALA A 288 8.42 4.70 -18.54
C ALA A 288 7.38 3.57 -18.71
N ARG A 289 7.45 2.49 -17.92
CA ARG A 289 6.46 1.39 -17.97
C ARG A 289 5.08 1.86 -17.49
N PHE A 290 5.04 2.63 -16.41
CA PHE A 290 3.80 3.24 -15.92
C PHE A 290 3.29 4.34 -16.86
N ALA A 291 4.19 5.21 -17.34
CA ALA A 291 3.83 6.29 -18.25
C ALA A 291 3.26 5.80 -19.59
N ALA A 292 3.75 4.67 -20.12
CA ALA A 292 3.18 4.02 -21.31
C ALA A 292 1.72 3.57 -21.12
N ARG A 293 1.24 3.57 -19.88
CA ARG A 293 -0.14 3.29 -19.51
C ARG A 293 -0.84 4.53 -18.96
N ASP A 294 -0.31 5.75 -19.07
CA ASP A 294 -0.91 6.96 -18.46
C ASP A 294 -1.05 6.88 -16.92
N ILE A 295 -0.16 6.12 -16.27
CA ILE A 295 -0.04 6.06 -14.81
C ILE A 295 1.13 6.96 -14.39
N SER A 296 0.92 7.82 -13.39
CA SER A 296 1.96 8.72 -12.90
C SER A 296 3.00 7.92 -12.14
N ALA A 297 4.27 7.99 -12.53
CA ALA A 297 5.38 7.40 -11.78
C ALA A 297 6.54 8.38 -11.73
N THR A 298 6.89 8.84 -10.53
CA THR A 298 7.88 9.89 -10.31
C THR A 298 8.88 9.47 -9.24
N VAL A 299 10.16 9.77 -9.45
CA VAL A 299 11.17 9.69 -8.39
C VAL A 299 10.88 10.79 -7.37
N ILE A 300 10.53 10.41 -6.16
CA ILE A 300 10.10 11.30 -5.08
C ILE A 300 11.06 11.29 -3.89
N GLY A 301 12.22 10.66 -4.02
CA GLY A 301 13.11 10.50 -2.88
C GLY A 301 14.25 9.54 -3.10
N THR A 302 14.95 9.24 -2.02
CA THR A 302 16.11 8.35 -2.00
C THR A 302 16.13 7.54 -0.72
N VAL A 303 16.48 6.27 -0.80
CA VAL A 303 16.74 5.41 0.35
C VAL A 303 18.10 5.80 0.94
N THR A 304 18.16 6.08 2.23
CA THR A 304 19.35 6.57 2.94
C THR A 304 19.83 5.57 3.99
N PRO A 305 21.11 5.62 4.41
CA PRO A 305 21.55 4.87 5.59
C PRO A 305 20.86 5.37 6.86
N GLY A 306 20.67 4.50 7.85
CA GLY A 306 20.08 4.84 9.15
C GLY A 306 18.63 4.41 9.27
N SER A 307 17.84 5.15 10.07
CA SER A 307 16.46 4.81 10.42
C SER A 307 15.46 5.96 10.24
N ALA A 308 15.94 7.12 9.79
CA ALA A 308 15.15 8.32 9.68
C ALA A 308 14.36 8.34 8.37
N VAL A 309 13.05 8.55 8.49
CA VAL A 309 12.21 9.02 7.40
C VAL A 309 12.11 10.54 7.51
N THR A 310 12.57 11.24 6.47
CA THR A 310 12.72 12.70 6.46
C THR A 310 11.95 13.29 5.29
N PHE A 311 11.16 14.33 5.53
CA PHE A 311 10.58 15.13 4.46
C PHE A 311 11.53 16.24 4.06
N ARG A 312 11.65 16.49 2.75
CA ARG A 312 12.46 17.56 2.15
C ARG A 312 11.58 18.42 1.25
N SER A 313 11.80 19.73 1.29
CA SER A 313 11.15 20.68 0.38
C SER A 313 11.88 22.02 0.43
N GLY A 314 12.12 22.65 -0.72
CA GLY A 314 12.74 23.99 -0.79
C GLY A 314 14.11 24.09 -0.10
N GLY A 315 14.85 22.99 0.00
CA GLY A 315 16.12 22.89 0.74
C GLY A 315 15.99 22.71 2.26
N ALA A 316 14.79 22.80 2.82
CA ALA A 316 14.51 22.45 4.21
C ALA A 316 14.35 20.93 4.37
N ALA A 317 14.56 20.45 5.59
CA ALA A 317 14.33 19.05 5.98
C ALA A 317 13.63 18.99 7.33
N ALA A 318 12.69 18.06 7.48
CA ALA A 318 12.04 17.77 8.76
C ALA A 318 11.97 16.27 8.99
N LEU A 319 12.39 15.82 10.18
CA LEU A 319 12.22 14.44 10.60
C LEU A 319 10.72 14.14 10.67
N PHE A 320 10.25 13.17 9.89
CA PHE A 320 8.91 12.62 10.01
C PHE A 320 8.89 11.53 11.09
N TRP A 321 9.79 10.56 11.01
CA TRP A 321 9.84 9.45 11.95
C TRP A 321 11.24 8.83 12.03
N ASP A 322 11.64 8.33 13.19
CA ASP A 322 12.84 7.51 13.36
C ASP A 322 12.41 6.15 13.91
N HIS A 323 12.49 5.11 13.09
CA HIS A 323 11.99 3.78 13.47
C HIS A 323 12.88 3.04 14.46
N ALA A 324 14.15 3.44 14.59
CA ALA A 324 15.02 2.90 15.65
C ALA A 324 14.66 3.48 17.01
N ALA A 325 14.35 4.78 17.07
CA ALA A 325 13.92 5.45 18.29
C ALA A 325 12.47 5.11 18.67
N THR A 326 11.60 4.92 17.67
CA THR A 326 10.19 4.58 17.88
C THR A 326 9.77 3.52 16.85
N PRO A 327 9.87 2.23 17.18
CA PRO A 327 9.44 1.16 16.26
C PRO A 327 7.99 1.33 15.84
N TYR A 328 7.70 1.03 14.57
CA TYR A 328 6.39 1.27 13.97
C TYR A 328 5.61 -0.05 13.79
N LEU A 329 6.18 -1.01 13.07
CA LEU A 329 5.73 -2.40 12.97
C LEU A 329 6.35 -3.28 14.06
N GLY A 330 7.51 -2.91 14.62
CA GLY A 330 8.09 -3.60 15.77
C GLY A 330 8.58 -5.02 15.49
N LEU A 331 8.95 -5.30 14.24
CA LEU A 331 9.33 -6.64 13.75
C LEU A 331 10.84 -6.93 13.83
N ALA A 332 11.64 -5.92 14.16
CA ALA A 332 13.07 -6.10 14.39
C ALA A 332 13.30 -7.01 15.61
N PRO A 333 14.32 -7.90 15.58
CA PRO A 333 14.67 -8.69 16.74
C PRO A 333 14.94 -7.77 17.94
N LYS A 334 14.26 -8.00 19.07
CA LYS A 334 14.71 -7.40 20.33
C LYS A 334 16.06 -8.03 20.65
N GLU A 335 17.11 -7.23 20.80
CA GLU A 335 18.32 -7.74 21.46
C GLU A 335 17.88 -8.30 22.82
N PRO A 336 18.38 -9.50 23.21
CA PRO A 336 18.04 -10.04 24.51
C PRO A 336 18.46 -9.01 25.56
N SER A 337 17.51 -8.59 26.39
CA SER A 337 17.81 -7.74 27.54
C SER A 337 18.87 -8.47 28.36
N HIS A 338 20.10 -7.96 28.36
CA HIS A 338 21.13 -8.44 29.27
C HIS A 338 20.61 -8.23 30.70
N ALA A 339 20.22 -9.33 31.34
CA ALA A 339 19.97 -9.41 32.78
C ALA A 339 21.29 -9.65 33.52
#